data_AF-L0G1L9-F1
#
_entry.id   AF-L0G1L9-F1
#
_cell.length_a   1.000
_cell.length_b   1.000
_cell.length_c   1.000
_cell.angle_alpha   90.00
_cell.angle_beta   90.00
_cell.angle_gamma   90.00
#
_symmetry.space_group_name_H-M   'P 1'
#
loop_
_entity.id
_entity.type
_entity.pdbx_description
1 polymer ?
#
loop_
_entity_poly.entity_id
_entity_poly.type
_entity_poly.pdbx_seq_one_letter_code
_entity_poly.pdbx_strand_id
1 'polypeptide(L)'
;MHPFTNDYKRQQTDINRLITHVSPTFDLHEHINYLSVFHQNQKVMNTLRNKVQLIGRLGAKADYKVLDNGNALARISLATNEVYKNAKGERIEDTTWHQVVAWGKLAEIIHKYTDKGTEIAIEGKLINRSYNDAQGEKKYVTEVQAKDVVLLGEKNMSTK
;
A
#
# COMPACT_ATOMS: atom_id res chain seq x y z
N MET A 1 7.32 -11.46 22.78
CA MET A 1 7.94 -12.48 21.91
C MET A 1 6.78 -13.18 21.19
N HIS A 2 6.56 -12.92 19.90
CA HIS A 2 5.32 -13.28 19.21
C HIS A 2 5.27 -14.77 18.80
N PRO A 3 4.12 -15.46 18.99
CA PRO A 3 3.97 -16.90 18.73
C PRO A 3 3.99 -17.30 17.24
N PHE A 4 3.83 -16.34 16.32
CA PHE A 4 3.66 -16.62 14.88
C PHE A 4 4.94 -17.03 14.13
N THR A 5 6.13 -16.72 14.63
CA THR A 5 7.38 -17.08 13.96
C THR A 5 7.78 -18.55 14.16
N ASN A 6 7.22 -19.21 15.18
CA ASN A 6 7.56 -20.60 15.50
C ASN A 6 6.78 -21.61 14.67
N ASP A 7 5.54 -21.31 14.29
CA ASP A 7 4.72 -22.20 13.46
C ASP A 7 5.23 -22.27 12.01
N TYR A 8 5.73 -21.16 11.46
CA TYR A 8 6.35 -21.15 10.13
C TYR A 8 7.59 -22.04 10.06
N LYS A 9 8.47 -21.96 11.07
CA LYS A 9 9.67 -22.80 11.13
C LYS A 9 9.33 -24.28 11.33
N ARG A 10 8.28 -24.61 12.09
CA ARG A 10 7.78 -25.99 12.22
C ARG A 10 7.23 -26.53 10.91
N GLN A 11 6.33 -25.81 10.27
CA GLN A 11 5.75 -26.22 8.98
C GLN A 11 6.82 -26.40 7.89
N GLN A 12 7.84 -25.54 7.86
CA GLN A 12 8.97 -25.68 6.93
C GLN A 12 9.81 -26.94 7.23
N THR A 13 9.98 -27.30 8.51
CA THR A 13 10.70 -28.50 8.93
C THR A 13 9.93 -29.79 8.58
N ASP A 14 8.61 -29.76 8.72
CA ASP A 14 7.73 -30.91 8.43
C ASP A 14 7.63 -31.17 6.92
N ILE A 15 7.58 -30.13 6.09
CA ILE A 15 7.63 -30.26 4.63
C ILE A 15 8.98 -30.83 4.18
N ASN A 16 10.09 -30.35 4.74
CA ASN A 16 11.42 -30.87 4.41
C ASN A 16 11.61 -32.33 4.84
N ARG A 17 10.93 -32.77 5.91
CA ARG A 17 10.91 -34.19 6.34
C ARG A 17 10.04 -35.07 5.47
N LEU A 18 8.94 -34.55 4.92
CA LEU A 18 8.12 -35.30 3.96
C LEU A 18 8.85 -35.54 2.64
N ILE A 19 9.64 -34.58 2.16
CA ILE A 19 10.37 -34.69 0.89
C ILE A 19 11.49 -35.73 0.96
N THR A 20 12.12 -35.95 2.12
CA THR A 20 13.21 -36.92 2.27
C THR A 20 12.75 -38.39 2.35
N HIS A 21 11.45 -38.67 2.45
CA HIS A 21 10.91 -40.02 2.60
C HIS A 21 10.22 -40.59 1.35
N VAL A 22 10.29 -39.91 0.19
CA VAL A 22 9.64 -40.37 -1.06
C VAL A 22 10.70 -40.70 -2.13
N SER A 23 11.05 -42.00 -2.21
CA SER A 23 11.71 -42.71 -3.32
C SER A 23 13.15 -42.32 -3.76
N PRO A 24 14.03 -43.30 -4.09
CA PRO A 24 15.47 -43.08 -4.35
C PRO A 24 15.86 -42.72 -5.80
N THR A 25 14.95 -42.24 -6.63
CA THR A 25 15.29 -41.69 -7.96
C THR A 25 14.85 -40.24 -8.01
N PHE A 26 15.54 -39.40 -7.25
CA PHE A 26 15.25 -37.98 -7.16
C PHE A 26 16.15 -37.24 -8.15
N ASP A 27 15.60 -36.85 -9.29
CA ASP A 27 16.33 -36.03 -10.26
C ASP A 27 16.64 -34.66 -9.62
N LEU A 28 17.93 -34.36 -9.49
CA LEU A 28 18.44 -33.12 -8.90
C LEU A 28 17.93 -31.89 -9.66
N HIS A 29 17.64 -32.01 -10.96
CA HIS A 29 17.11 -30.91 -11.75
C HIS A 29 15.65 -30.58 -11.40
N GLU A 30 14.80 -31.59 -11.19
CA GLU A 30 13.42 -31.37 -10.77
C GLU A 30 13.36 -30.76 -9.37
N HIS A 31 14.23 -31.19 -8.45
CA HIS A 31 14.27 -30.63 -7.10
C HIS A 31 14.67 -29.16 -7.08
N ILE A 32 15.69 -28.77 -7.86
CA ILE A 32 16.12 -27.37 -7.97
C ILE A 32 15.00 -26.50 -8.53
N ASN A 33 14.24 -26.99 -9.50
CA ASN A 33 13.09 -26.29 -10.06
C ASN A 33 11.94 -26.15 -9.03
N TYR A 34 11.65 -27.21 -8.27
CA TYR A 34 10.62 -27.14 -7.23
C TYR A 34 11.01 -26.18 -6.11
N LEU A 35 12.28 -26.20 -5.69
CA LEU A 35 12.82 -25.28 -4.71
C LEU A 35 12.80 -23.84 -5.22
N SER A 36 13.15 -23.58 -6.48
CA SER A 36 13.13 -22.23 -7.04
C SER A 36 11.70 -21.68 -7.12
N VAL A 37 10.73 -22.48 -7.57
CA VAL A 37 9.30 -22.14 -7.59
C VAL A 37 8.76 -21.93 -6.18
N PHE A 38 9.14 -22.77 -5.21
CA PHE A 38 8.74 -22.60 -3.81
C PHE A 38 9.31 -21.31 -3.20
N HIS A 39 10.60 -21.01 -3.41
CA HIS A 39 11.21 -19.76 -2.94
C HIS A 39 10.59 -18.53 -3.63
N GLN A 40 10.26 -18.62 -4.91
CA GLN A 40 9.57 -17.57 -5.66
C GLN A 40 8.16 -17.35 -5.11
N ASN A 41 7.41 -18.41 -4.83
CA ASN A 41 6.07 -18.33 -4.24
C ASN A 41 6.09 -17.81 -2.80
N GLN A 42 7.10 -18.17 -2.00
CA GLN A 42 7.34 -17.60 -0.66
C GLN A 42 7.62 -16.09 -0.72
N LYS A 43 8.41 -15.65 -1.72
CA LYS A 43 8.66 -14.23 -1.98
C LYS A 43 7.37 -13.49 -2.37
N VAL A 44 6.51 -14.09 -3.20
CA VAL A 44 5.20 -13.53 -3.58
C VAL A 44 4.25 -13.44 -2.39
N MET A 45 4.12 -14.49 -1.57
CA MET A 45 3.26 -14.49 -0.37
C MET A 45 3.69 -13.45 0.67
N ASN A 46 4.99 -13.21 0.85
CA ASN A 46 5.49 -12.13 1.73
C ASN A 46 5.25 -10.72 1.16
N THR A 47 5.16 -10.58 -0.16
CA THR A 47 4.94 -9.29 -0.83
C THR A 47 3.45 -8.88 -0.82
N LEU A 48 2.53 -9.82 -0.55
CA LEU A 48 1.09 -9.59 -0.47
C LEU A 48 0.61 -8.98 0.86
N ARG A 49 1.49 -8.78 1.85
CA ARG A 49 1.02 -8.60 3.23
C ARG A 49 0.50 -7.21 3.61
N ASN A 50 0.62 -6.20 2.75
CA ASN A 50 -0.02 -4.89 2.95
C ASN A 50 0.09 -4.06 1.67
N LYS A 51 -0.99 -4.00 0.88
CA LYS A 51 -1.05 -3.24 -0.36
C LYS A 51 -2.37 -2.47 -0.43
N VAL A 52 -2.28 -1.20 -0.81
CA VAL A 52 -3.41 -0.31 -1.06
C VAL A 52 -3.31 0.17 -2.51
N GLN A 53 -4.43 0.17 -3.21
CA GLN A 53 -4.58 0.81 -4.53
C GLN A 53 -5.81 1.72 -4.48
N LEU A 54 -5.62 2.97 -4.86
CA LEU A 54 -6.69 3.98 -4.87
C LEU A 54 -6.63 4.75 -6.17
N ILE A 55 -7.79 5.06 -6.73
CA ILE A 55 -7.94 6.03 -7.81
C ILE A 55 -8.96 7.05 -7.33
N GLY A 56 -8.58 8.31 -7.30
CA GLY A 56 -9.42 9.35 -6.73
C GLY A 56 -8.91 10.74 -6.99
N ARG A 57 -9.59 11.73 -6.41
CA ARG A 57 -9.29 13.15 -6.62
C ARG A 57 -8.80 13.82 -5.35
N LEU A 58 -7.83 14.71 -5.49
CA LEU A 58 -7.34 15.52 -4.38
C LEU A 58 -8.43 16.45 -3.87
N GLY A 59 -8.76 16.40 -2.57
CA GLY A 59 -9.71 17.33 -1.95
C GLY A 59 -9.17 18.76 -1.81
N ALA A 60 -7.85 18.89 -1.73
CA ALA A 60 -7.11 20.13 -1.62
C ALA A 60 -5.69 19.95 -2.17
N LYS A 61 -4.97 21.06 -2.37
CA LYS A 61 -3.55 21.03 -2.69
C LYS A 61 -2.76 20.31 -1.58
N ALA A 62 -1.68 19.63 -1.96
CA ALA A 62 -0.84 18.88 -1.02
C ALA A 62 -0.20 19.79 0.05
N ASP A 63 -0.28 19.38 1.33
CA ASP A 63 0.55 19.95 2.41
C ASP A 63 1.97 19.42 2.23
N TYR A 64 2.83 20.25 1.60
CA TYR A 64 4.20 19.91 1.25
C TYR A 64 5.18 20.57 2.22
N LYS A 65 6.10 19.78 2.76
CA LYS A 65 7.13 20.24 3.70
C LYS A 65 8.47 19.59 3.37
N VAL A 66 9.54 20.37 3.41
CA VAL A 66 10.91 19.85 3.43
C VAL A 66 11.34 19.83 4.90
N LEU A 67 11.73 18.67 5.40
CA LEU A 67 12.20 18.49 6.75
C LEU A 67 13.67 18.90 6.89
N ASP A 68 14.11 19.15 8.12
CA ASP A 68 15.48 19.60 8.42
C ASP A 68 16.58 18.63 7.95
N ASN A 69 16.23 17.35 7.80
CA ASN A 69 17.11 16.32 7.24
C ASN A 69 17.15 16.30 5.70
N GLY A 70 16.52 17.26 5.03
CA GLY A 70 16.42 17.37 3.57
C GLY A 70 15.34 16.50 2.94
N ASN A 71 14.59 15.70 3.72
CA ASN A 71 13.55 14.85 3.16
C ASN A 71 12.25 15.63 2.91
N ALA A 72 11.72 15.49 1.69
CA ALA A 72 10.41 16.02 1.34
C ALA A 72 9.27 15.11 1.86
N LEU A 73 8.20 15.72 2.32
CA LEU A 73 6.95 15.09 2.77
C LEU A 73 5.77 15.81 2.12
N ALA A 74 4.84 15.05 1.55
CA ALA A 74 3.56 15.56 1.09
C ALA A 74 2.42 14.79 1.78
N ARG A 75 1.42 15.51 2.29
CA ARG A 75 0.15 14.92 2.74
C ARG A 75 -0.98 15.39 1.84
N ILE A 76 -1.81 14.44 1.38
CA ILE A 76 -3.00 14.72 0.57
C ILE A 76 -4.21 13.99 1.14
N SER A 77 -5.37 14.60 0.95
CA SER A 77 -6.68 13.95 1.15
C SER A 77 -7.23 13.54 -0.21
N LEU A 78 -7.49 12.25 -0.40
CA LEU A 78 -7.97 11.67 -1.66
C LEU A 78 -9.41 11.18 -1.50
N ALA A 79 -10.32 11.72 -2.30
CA ALA A 79 -11.71 11.27 -2.39
C ALA A 79 -11.84 10.13 -3.40
N THR A 80 -12.52 9.05 -3.00
CA THR A 80 -13.04 8.03 -3.90
C THR A 80 -14.55 7.97 -3.79
N ASN A 81 -15.25 7.82 -4.91
CA ASN A 81 -16.70 7.79 -4.97
C ASN A 81 -17.18 6.37 -5.27
N GLU A 82 -18.18 5.91 -4.54
CA GLU A 82 -18.92 4.68 -4.83
C GLU A 82 -20.39 5.01 -5.08
N VAL A 83 -20.97 4.40 -6.12
CA VAL A 83 -22.39 4.54 -6.43
C VAL A 83 -23.06 3.20 -6.30
N TYR A 84 -24.01 3.09 -5.37
CA TYR A 84 -24.75 1.87 -5.13
C TYR A 84 -26.24 2.16 -4.89
N LYS A 85 -27.07 1.11 -4.85
CA LYS A 85 -28.48 1.22 -4.45
C LYS A 85 -28.65 0.72 -3.03
N ASN A 86 -29.37 1.47 -2.20
CA ASN A 86 -29.70 1.01 -0.85
C ASN A 86 -30.85 0.00 -0.87
N ALA A 87 -31.20 -0.56 0.30
CA ALA A 87 -32.28 -1.54 0.45
C ALA A 87 -33.67 -1.02 0.03
N LYS A 88 -33.85 0.30 -0.08
CA LYS A 88 -35.09 0.95 -0.54
C LYS A 88 -35.10 1.20 -2.06
N GLY A 89 -34.04 0.81 -2.75
CA GLY A 89 -33.89 1.00 -4.20
C GLY A 89 -33.40 2.40 -4.61
N GLU A 90 -33.07 3.26 -3.65
CA GLU A 90 -32.59 4.62 -3.89
C GLU A 90 -31.12 4.59 -4.30
N ARG A 91 -30.74 5.42 -5.27
CA ARG A 91 -29.34 5.61 -5.67
C ARG A 91 -28.63 6.44 -4.61
N ILE A 92 -27.57 5.87 -4.03
CA ILE A 92 -26.68 6.52 -3.08
C ILE A 92 -25.33 6.73 -3.74
N GLU A 93 -24.76 7.92 -3.54
CA GLU A 93 -23.38 8.24 -3.86
C GLU A 93 -22.65 8.49 -2.54
N ASP A 94 -21.63 7.68 -2.27
CA ASP A 94 -20.84 7.78 -1.05
C ASP A 94 -19.39 8.15 -1.39
N THR A 95 -18.83 9.08 -0.62
CA THR A 95 -17.47 9.58 -0.81
C THR A 95 -16.61 9.20 0.39
N THR A 96 -15.62 8.34 0.15
CA THR A 96 -14.63 7.97 1.17
C THR A 96 -13.37 8.84 1.02
N TRP A 97 -12.93 9.41 2.14
CA TRP A 97 -11.72 10.24 2.21
C TRP A 97 -10.55 9.47 2.78
N HIS A 98 -9.44 9.46 2.03
CA HIS A 98 -8.22 8.73 2.36
C HIS A 98 -7.10 9.73 2.63
N GLN A 99 -6.42 9.57 3.77
CA GLN A 99 -5.20 10.32 4.04
C GLN A 99 -4.01 9.58 3.43
N VAL A 100 -3.29 10.24 2.51
CA VAL A 100 -2.12 9.67 1.84
C VAL A 100 -0.89 10.50 2.19
N VAL A 101 0.19 9.81 2.55
CA VAL A 101 1.50 10.40 2.83
C VAL A 101 2.51 9.92 1.81
N ALA A 102 3.21 10.86 1.17
CA ALA A 102 4.27 10.57 0.21
C ALA A 102 5.58 11.19 0.68
N TRP A 103 6.70 10.54 0.35
CA TRP A 103 8.04 10.93 0.79
C TRP A 103 8.97 11.14 -0.41
N GLY A 104 9.99 11.99 -0.22
CA GLY A 104 11.05 12.24 -1.19
C GLY A 104 10.50 12.65 -2.56
N LYS A 105 10.98 11.99 -3.62
CA LYS A 105 10.59 12.29 -5.01
C LYS A 105 9.08 12.22 -5.25
N LEU A 106 8.36 11.31 -4.59
CA LEU A 106 6.89 11.24 -4.75
C LEU A 106 6.21 12.46 -4.14
N ALA A 107 6.71 12.96 -3.01
CA ALA A 107 6.22 14.19 -2.41
C ALA A 107 6.41 15.39 -3.35
N GLU A 108 7.59 15.48 -3.97
CA GLU A 108 7.91 16.53 -4.94
C GLU A 108 7.02 16.45 -6.19
N ILE A 109 6.82 15.24 -6.75
CA ILE A 109 5.94 15.00 -7.90
C ILE A 109 4.52 15.43 -7.58
N ILE A 110 3.97 14.96 -6.46
CA ILE A 110 2.60 15.29 -6.05
C ILE A 110 2.49 16.81 -5.86
N HIS A 111 3.43 17.45 -5.16
CA HIS A 111 3.38 18.89 -4.94
C HIS A 111 3.47 19.71 -6.24
N LYS A 112 4.33 19.29 -7.17
CA LYS A 112 4.62 20.05 -8.40
C LYS A 112 3.55 19.88 -9.47
N TYR A 113 2.96 18.69 -9.59
CA TYR A 113 2.10 18.35 -10.72
C TYR A 113 0.64 18.10 -10.34
N THR A 114 0.26 18.27 -9.07
CA THR A 114 -1.13 18.15 -8.64
C THR A 114 -1.61 19.38 -7.90
N ASP A 115 -2.89 19.68 -8.08
CA ASP A 115 -3.65 20.67 -7.31
C ASP A 115 -5.00 20.06 -6.90
N LYS A 116 -5.81 20.82 -6.16
CA LYS A 116 -7.19 20.45 -5.81
C LYS A 116 -7.95 19.97 -7.05
N GLY A 117 -8.62 18.83 -6.91
CA GLY A 117 -9.43 18.20 -7.96
C GLY A 117 -8.63 17.31 -8.92
N THR A 118 -7.29 17.35 -8.89
CA THR A 118 -6.47 16.48 -9.74
C THR A 118 -6.76 15.02 -9.44
N GLU A 119 -6.99 14.24 -10.49
CA GLU A 119 -7.21 12.80 -10.41
C GLU A 119 -5.88 12.06 -10.49
N ILE A 120 -5.65 11.14 -9.55
CA ILE A 120 -4.44 10.35 -9.47
C ILE A 120 -4.76 8.89 -9.09
N ALA A 121 -3.91 7.97 -9.52
CA ALA A 121 -3.82 6.63 -8.96
C ALA A 121 -2.67 6.57 -7.96
N ILE A 122 -2.88 5.90 -6.83
CA ILE A 122 -1.86 5.66 -5.80
C ILE A 122 -1.75 4.16 -5.57
N GLU A 123 -0.52 3.66 -5.57
CA GLU A 123 -0.18 2.38 -4.95
C GLU A 123 0.60 2.66 -3.67
N GLY A 124 0.26 1.96 -2.59
CA GLY A 124 0.92 2.15 -1.30
C GLY A 124 0.65 1.02 -0.32
N LYS A 125 0.79 1.33 0.96
CA LYS A 125 0.50 0.43 2.08
C LYS A 125 -0.19 1.20 3.21
N LEU A 126 -1.01 0.54 4.01
CA LEU A 126 -1.55 1.13 5.23
C LEU A 126 -0.45 1.26 6.28
N ILE A 127 -0.40 2.41 6.94
CA ILE A 127 0.42 2.65 8.11
C ILE A 127 -0.46 3.18 9.25
N ASN A 128 -0.14 2.78 10.47
CA ASN A 128 -0.77 3.31 11.66
C ASN A 128 0.29 4.01 12.48
N ARG A 129 0.07 5.28 12.79
CA ARG A 129 0.90 6.03 13.73
C ARG A 129 0.07 6.44 14.93
N SER A 130 0.72 6.61 16.06
CA SER A 130 0.09 7.16 17.26
C SER A 130 0.79 8.42 17.71
N TYR A 131 0.03 9.40 18.18
CA TYR A 131 0.54 10.60 18.82
C TYR A 131 -0.32 10.91 20.05
N ASN A 132 0.25 11.60 21.04
CA ASN A 132 -0.52 12.12 22.17
C ASN A 132 -1.06 13.48 21.78
N ASP A 133 -2.35 13.72 22.00
CA ASP A 133 -2.94 15.04 21.82
C ASP A 133 -2.55 15.98 22.97
N ALA A 134 -3.04 17.23 22.91
CA ALA A 134 -2.74 18.25 23.91
C ALA A 134 -3.28 17.89 25.31
N GLN A 135 -4.22 16.95 25.40
CA GLN A 135 -4.83 16.45 26.63
C GLN A 135 -4.09 15.21 27.17
N GLY A 136 -3.08 14.72 26.46
CA GLY A 136 -2.32 13.52 26.82
C GLY A 136 -2.95 12.21 26.37
N GLU A 137 -4.05 12.24 25.62
CA GLU A 137 -4.68 11.03 25.11
C GLU A 137 -3.95 10.51 23.86
N LYS A 138 -3.70 9.20 23.82
CA LYS A 138 -3.08 8.54 22.67
C LYS A 138 -4.10 8.39 21.53
N LYS A 139 -3.91 9.12 20.44
CA LYS A 139 -4.68 9.00 19.20
C LYS A 139 -3.97 8.10 18.20
N TYR A 140 -4.74 7.36 17.41
CA TYR A 140 -4.24 6.55 16.30
C TYR A 140 -4.69 7.18 14.98
N VAL A 141 -3.78 7.24 14.02
CA VAL A 141 -4.07 7.70 12.65
C VAL A 141 -3.67 6.59 11.70
N THR A 142 -4.63 6.21 10.86
CA THR A 142 -4.39 5.32 9.72
C THR A 142 -4.18 6.18 8.48
N GLU A 143 -3.05 5.98 7.80
CA GLU A 143 -2.67 6.69 6.58
C GLU A 143 -2.24 5.68 5.52
N VAL A 144 -2.33 6.05 4.25
CA VAL A 144 -1.72 5.30 3.14
C VAL A 144 -0.34 5.89 2.88
N GLN A 145 0.72 5.13 3.12
CA GLN A 145 2.06 5.53 2.66
C GLN A 145 2.19 5.18 1.17
N ALA A 146 2.26 6.20 0.33
CA ALA A 146 2.43 6.05 -1.10
C ALA A 146 3.81 5.46 -1.44
N LYS A 147 3.79 4.49 -2.35
CA LYS A 147 4.97 3.86 -2.96
C LYS A 147 5.09 4.23 -4.44
N ASP A 148 3.96 4.49 -5.09
CA ASP A 148 3.90 4.94 -6.47
C ASP A 148 2.69 5.86 -6.70
N VAL A 149 2.80 6.74 -7.70
CA VAL A 149 1.72 7.66 -8.11
C VAL A 149 1.66 7.75 -9.62
N VAL A 150 0.45 7.63 -10.17
CA VAL A 150 0.16 7.91 -11.57
C VAL A 150 -0.74 9.13 -11.62
N LEU A 151 -0.32 10.15 -12.37
CA LEU A 151 -1.14 11.32 -12.63
C LEU A 151 -2.12 10.98 -13.76
N LEU A 152 -3.42 11.05 -13.47
CA LEU A 152 -4.48 10.68 -14.42
C LEU A 152 -5.15 11.90 -15.08
N GLY A 153 -4.56 13.08 -14.90
CA GLY A 153 -5.16 14.34 -15.33
C GLY A 153 -5.53 14.37 -16.82
N GLU A 154 -6.65 15.03 -17.11
CA GLU A 154 -6.93 15.53 -18.45
C GLU A 154 -5.98 16.68 -18.78
N LYS A 155 -5.38 16.62 -19.97
CA LYS A 155 -4.45 17.61 -20.53
C LYS A 155 -5.16 18.94 -20.79
N ASN A 156 -5.47 19.73 -19.75
CA ASN A 156 -5.84 21.13 -19.93
C ASN A 156 -4.57 21.99 -19.94
N MET A 157 -3.80 21.88 -21.03
CA MET A 157 -2.87 22.95 -21.41
C MET A 157 -3.70 24.16 -21.85
N SER A 158 -4.14 25.00 -20.90
CA SER A 158 -4.46 26.38 -21.22
C SER A 158 -3.14 27.10 -21.49
N THR A 159 -2.75 27.14 -22.77
CA THR A 159 -1.71 28.04 -23.25
C THR A 159 -2.21 29.46 -22.97
N LYS A 160 -1.46 30.21 -22.16
CA LYS A 160 -1.62 31.65 -22.04
C LYS A 160 -0.26 32.30 -22.18
#